data_AF-A0A0A2B9P3-F1
#
_entry.id   AF-A0A0A2B9P3-F1
#
_cell.length_a   1.000
_cell.length_b   1.000
_cell.length_c   1.000
_cell.angle_alpha   90.00
_cell.angle_beta   90.00
_cell.angle_gamma   90.00
#
_symmetry.space_group_name_H-M   'P 1'
#
loop_
_entity.id
_entity.type
_entity.pdbx_description
1 polymer ?
#
loop_
_entity_poly.entity_id
_entity_poly.type
_entity_poly.pdbx_seq_one_letter_code
_entity_poly.pdbx_strand_id
1 'polypeptide(L)'
;MSISKILNSLEKSWERDDILLNIKEGLGTDEIVNEFLMKNERQIKELNSLLRPEDIELLNQVEKLSTCESKLINEIKNLNYLENNENHHIMDEKKIVPSNRVSLNKISSFMINWSNKFVVIALLTISAIALSKQAWA
;
A
#
# COMPACT_ATOMS: atom_id res chain seq x y z
N MET A 1 23.70 -1.13 12.75
CA MET A 1 23.57 -1.32 11.28
C MET A 1 23.33 0.06 10.68
N SER A 2 23.83 0.40 9.48
CA SER A 2 23.49 1.72 8.90
C SER A 2 22.00 1.77 8.60
N ILE A 3 21.37 2.94 8.77
CA ILE A 3 19.93 3.13 8.50
C ILE A 3 19.55 2.65 7.10
N SER A 4 20.40 2.89 6.09
CA SER A 4 20.22 2.39 4.72
C SER A 4 20.15 0.86 4.62
N LYS A 5 20.99 0.15 5.40
CA LYS A 5 20.99 -1.32 5.43
C LYS A 5 19.76 -1.86 6.16
N ILE A 6 19.28 -1.17 7.19
CA ILE A 6 18.05 -1.52 7.90
C ILE A 6 16.87 -1.38 6.96
N LEU A 7 16.74 -0.23 6.28
CA LEU A 7 15.66 0.05 5.34
C LEU A 7 15.64 -0.95 4.17
N ASN A 8 16.79 -1.20 3.54
CA ASN A 8 16.87 -2.18 2.44
C ASN A 8 16.50 -3.61 2.90
N SER A 9 16.78 -3.96 4.14
CA SER A 9 16.38 -5.26 4.66
C SER A 9 14.88 -5.33 4.93
N LEU A 10 14.29 -4.28 5.49
CA LEU A 10 12.85 -4.21 5.76
C LEU A 10 12.04 -4.18 4.45
N GLU A 11 12.54 -3.48 3.42
CA GLU A 11 11.93 -3.45 2.09
C GLU A 11 11.88 -4.85 1.47
N LYS A 12 12.98 -5.61 1.52
CA LYS A 12 13.02 -7.00 1.05
C LYS A 12 12.12 -7.94 1.85
N SER A 13 12.00 -7.71 3.15
CA SER A 13 11.11 -8.50 4.01
C SER A 13 9.62 -8.16 3.79
N TRP A 14 9.31 -7.09 3.05
CA TRP A 14 7.96 -6.63 2.74
C TRP A 14 7.72 -6.61 1.23
N GLU A 15 8.09 -7.69 0.55
CA GLU A 15 7.88 -7.84 -0.88
C GLU A 15 6.38 -8.01 -1.20
N ARG A 16 5.93 -7.24 -2.18
CA ARG A 16 4.51 -7.21 -2.59
C ARG A 16 4.00 -8.57 -3.03
N ASP A 17 4.77 -9.28 -3.84
CA ASP A 17 4.31 -10.54 -4.44
C ASP A 17 4.09 -11.58 -3.34
N ASP A 18 4.92 -11.58 -2.30
CA ASP A 18 4.78 -12.40 -1.11
C ASP A 18 3.53 -12.02 -0.30
N ILE A 19 3.30 -10.71 -0.08
CA ILE A 19 2.09 -10.24 0.63
C ILE A 19 0.83 -10.63 -0.13
N LEU A 20 0.83 -10.47 -1.46
CA LEU A 20 -0.31 -10.86 -2.30
C LEU A 20 -0.53 -12.37 -2.30
N LEU A 21 0.54 -13.17 -2.25
CA LEU A 21 0.46 -14.61 -2.10
C LEU A 21 -0.19 -14.97 -0.77
N ASN A 22 0.27 -14.39 0.35
CA ASN A 22 -0.29 -14.63 1.68
C ASN A 22 -1.79 -14.28 1.74
N ILE A 23 -2.21 -13.16 1.14
CA ILE A 23 -3.63 -12.79 1.05
C ILE A 23 -4.42 -13.82 0.25
N LYS A 24 -3.88 -14.32 -0.87
CA LYS A 24 -4.54 -15.36 -1.69
C LYS A 24 -4.65 -16.70 -0.98
N GLU A 25 -3.68 -17.02 -0.13
CA GLU A 25 -3.67 -18.21 0.71
C GLU A 25 -4.63 -18.08 1.90
N GLY A 26 -5.22 -16.91 2.11
CA GLY A 26 -6.28 -16.66 3.08
C GLY A 26 -5.78 -16.12 4.42
N LEU A 27 -4.51 -15.72 4.54
CA LEU A 27 -4.01 -15.08 5.75
C LEU A 27 -4.70 -13.73 5.98
N GLY A 28 -5.01 -13.45 7.25
CA GLY A 28 -5.54 -12.15 7.67
C GLY A 28 -4.49 -11.05 7.54
N THR A 29 -4.93 -9.81 7.34
CA THR A 29 -4.02 -8.64 7.30
C THR A 29 -3.20 -8.51 8.58
N ASP A 30 -3.82 -8.78 9.73
CA ASP A 30 -3.17 -8.69 11.04
C ASP A 30 -2.12 -9.80 11.23
N GLU A 31 -2.36 -10.99 10.67
CA GLU A 31 -1.42 -12.10 10.71
C GLU A 31 -0.17 -11.78 9.89
N ILE A 32 -0.36 -11.26 8.67
CA ILE A 32 0.73 -10.85 7.78
C ILE A 32 1.59 -9.77 8.43
N VAL A 33 0.96 -8.76 9.04
CA VAL A 33 1.67 -7.70 9.76
C VAL A 33 2.41 -8.27 10.97
N ASN A 34 1.77 -9.10 11.78
CA ASN A 34 2.40 -9.70 12.96
C ASN A 34 3.61 -10.57 12.60
N GLU A 35 3.51 -11.38 11.54
CA GLU A 35 4.62 -12.20 11.06
C GLU A 35 5.81 -11.33 10.63
N PHE A 36 5.55 -10.23 9.91
CA PHE A 36 6.59 -9.27 9.55
C PHE A 36 7.23 -8.63 10.79
N LEU A 37 6.43 -8.20 11.77
CA LEU A 37 6.94 -7.63 13.01
C LEU A 37 7.81 -8.63 13.79
N MET A 38 7.40 -9.90 13.87
CA MET A 38 8.15 -10.95 14.55
C MET A 38 9.48 -11.26 13.83
N LYS A 39 9.46 -11.39 12.50
CA LYS A 39 10.65 -11.66 11.69
C LYS A 39 11.68 -10.53 11.74
N ASN A 40 11.22 -9.29 11.86
CA ASN A 40 12.06 -8.10 11.73
C ASN A 40 12.19 -7.30 13.05
N GLU A 41 11.81 -7.87 14.20
CA GLU A 41 11.70 -7.17 15.49
C GLU A 41 12.95 -6.34 15.83
N ARG A 42 14.13 -6.94 15.69
CA ARG A 42 15.41 -6.28 15.97
C ARG A 42 15.64 -5.05 15.08
N GLN A 43 15.36 -5.18 13.79
CA GLN A 43 15.58 -4.13 12.81
C GLN A 43 14.58 -2.98 12.99
N ILE A 44 13.34 -3.30 13.37
CA ILE A 44 12.31 -2.30 13.69
C ILE A 44 12.67 -1.53 14.96
N LYS A 45 13.14 -2.22 16.02
CA LYS A 45 13.62 -1.55 17.25
C LYS A 45 14.80 -0.63 16.95
N GLU A 46 15.75 -1.09 16.14
CA GLU A 46 16.91 -0.30 15.75
C GLU A 46 16.49 0.90 14.88
N LEU A 47 15.59 0.71 13.91
CA LEU A 47 15.02 1.80 13.13
C LEU A 47 14.34 2.84 14.02
N ASN A 48 13.46 2.42 14.93
CA ASN A 48 12.74 3.32 15.84
C ASN A 48 13.69 4.15 16.71
N SER A 49 14.83 3.60 17.13
CA SER A 49 15.84 4.35 17.89
C SER A 49 16.56 5.43 17.08
N LEU A 50 16.53 5.32 15.75
CA LEU A 50 17.18 6.24 14.81
C LEU A 50 16.22 7.30 14.26
N LEU A 51 14.90 7.12 14.43
CA LEU A 51 13.89 8.07 13.97
C LEU A 51 13.90 9.33 14.84
N ARG A 52 13.85 10.49 14.18
CA ARG A 52 13.71 11.79 14.84
C ARG A 52 12.24 12.22 14.83
N PRO A 53 11.85 13.23 15.64
CA PRO A 53 10.48 13.72 15.67
C PRO A 53 9.90 14.07 14.30
N GLU A 54 10.69 14.66 13.41
CA GLU A 54 10.24 14.99 12.05
C GLU A 54 9.98 13.74 11.20
N ASP A 55 10.78 12.69 11.39
CA ASP A 55 10.61 11.42 10.67
C ASP A 55 9.34 10.70 11.16
N ILE A 56 9.03 10.81 12.45
CA ILE A 56 7.77 10.31 13.06
C ILE A 56 6.56 11.11 12.55
N GLU A 57 6.69 12.44 12.44
CA GLU A 57 5.62 13.28 11.88
C GLU A 57 5.31 12.91 10.43
N LEU A 58 6.33 12.63 9.62
CA LEU A 58 6.16 12.13 8.26
C LEU A 58 5.48 10.76 8.23
N LEU A 59 5.85 9.83 9.10
CA LEU A 59 5.16 8.54 9.23
C LEU A 59 3.67 8.73 9.54
N ASN A 60 3.33 9.63 10.45
CA ASN A 60 1.93 9.97 10.76
C ASN A 60 1.19 10.57 9.56
N GLN A 61 1.86 11.39 8.74
CA GLN A 61 1.26 11.92 7.51
C GLN A 61 0.98 10.81 6.49
N VAL A 62 1.91 9.87 6.32
CA VAL A 62 1.75 8.70 5.44
C VAL A 62 0.62 7.79 5.92
N GLU A 63 0.50 7.55 7.23
CA GLU A 63 -0.62 6.78 7.80
C GLU A 63 -1.98 7.44 7.51
N LYS A 64 -2.08 8.76 7.71
CA LYS A 64 -3.30 9.52 7.39
C LYS A 64 -3.65 9.45 5.92
N LEU A 65 -2.65 9.55 5.04
CA LEU A 65 -2.83 9.43 3.59
C LEU A 65 -3.37 8.04 3.22
N SER A 66 -2.75 6.98 3.72
CA SER A 66 -3.20 5.59 3.52
C SER A 66 -4.64 5.38 4.00
N THR A 67 -5.02 5.97 5.14
CA THR A 67 -6.41 5.95 5.64
C THR A 67 -7.37 6.65 4.70
N CYS A 68 -7.00 7.82 4.16
CA CYS A 68 -7.80 8.54 3.17
C CYS A 68 -8.06 7.70 1.92
N GLU A 69 -7.02 7.01 1.45
CA GLU A 69 -7.07 6.20 0.24
C GLU A 69 -7.84 4.91 0.44
N SER A 70 -7.69 4.25 1.59
CA SER A 70 -8.50 3.10 1.97
C SER A 70 -10.00 3.46 1.97
N LYS A 71 -10.36 4.62 2.52
CA LYS A 71 -11.75 5.14 2.45
C LYS A 71 -12.21 5.33 1.00
N LEU A 72 -11.39 5.96 0.15
CA LEU A 72 -11.73 6.15 -1.26
C LEU A 72 -11.94 4.81 -2.00
N ILE A 73 -11.07 3.81 -1.78
CA ILE A 73 -11.23 2.46 -2.35
C ILE A 73 -12.55 1.85 -1.91
N ASN A 74 -12.88 1.96 -0.62
CA ASN A 74 -14.11 1.42 -0.06
C ASN A 74 -15.35 2.06 -0.69
N GLU A 75 -15.37 3.39 -0.83
CA GLU A 75 -16.44 4.11 -1.52
C GLU A 75 -16.58 3.66 -2.98
N ILE A 76 -15.47 3.56 -3.72
CA ILE A 76 -15.47 3.06 -5.12
C ILE A 76 -16.04 1.64 -5.19
N LYS A 77 -15.64 0.75 -4.28
CA LYS A 77 -16.12 -0.63 -4.22
C LYS A 77 -17.63 -0.68 -3.93
N ASN A 78 -18.13 0.16 -3.03
CA ASN A 78 -19.54 0.21 -2.66
C ASN A 78 -20.41 0.84 -3.75
N LEU A 79 -19.92 1.86 -4.47
CA LEU A 79 -20.60 2.41 -5.65
C LEU A 79 -20.79 1.36 -6.75
N ASN A 80 -19.77 0.55 -7.04
CA ASN A 80 -19.87 -0.56 -7.99
C ASN A 80 -20.90 -1.62 -7.56
N TYR A 81 -21.10 -1.81 -6.24
CA TYR A 81 -22.11 -2.72 -5.71
C TYR A 81 -23.53 -2.16 -5.89
N LEU A 82 -23.72 -0.86 -5.66
CA LEU A 82 -25.00 -0.18 -5.86
C LEU A 82 -25.41 -0.16 -7.35
N GLU A 83 -24.49 0.16 -8.25
CA GLU A 83 -24.74 0.14 -9.71
C GLU A 83 -25.14 -1.27 -10.21
N ASN A 84 -24.51 -2.33 -9.68
CA ASN A 84 -24.86 -3.72 -10.04
C ASN A 84 -26.24 -4.16 -9.50
N ASN A 85 -26.67 -3.65 -8.34
CA ASN A 85 -27.98 -3.98 -7.77
C ASN A 85 -29.12 -3.15 -8.39
N GLU A 86 -28.87 -1.90 -8.77
CA GLU A 86 -29.83 -1.06 -9.50
C GLU A 86 -30.10 -1.57 -10.92
N ASN A 87 -29.08 -2.15 -11.58
CA ASN A 87 -29.22 -2.79 -12.89
C ASN A 87 -30.11 -4.04 -12.89
N HIS A 88 -30.50 -4.58 -11.74
CA HIS A 88 -31.49 -5.66 -11.65
C HIS A 88 -32.94 -5.17 -11.58
N HIS A 89 -33.18 -3.86 -11.54
CA HIS A 89 -34.54 -3.30 -11.42
C HIS A 89 -35.00 -2.41 -12.57
N ILE A 90 -34.21 -2.28 -13.65
CA ILE A 90 -34.59 -1.50 -14.84
C ILE A 90 -34.39 -2.33 -16.11
N MET A 91 -35.28 -3.31 -16.31
CA MET A 91 -35.69 -3.68 -17.67
C MET A 91 -36.52 -2.50 -18.21
N ASP A 92 -35.91 -1.64 -19.02
CA ASP A 92 -36.37 -1.35 -20.38
C ASP A 92 -35.69 -0.12 -20.99
N GLU A 93 -35.22 -0.33 -22.23
CA GLU A 93 -34.90 0.66 -23.26
C GLU A 93 -33.99 1.86 -22.95
N LYS A 94 -32.69 1.65 -23.14
CA LYS A 94 -31.92 2.44 -24.13
C LYS A 94 -30.66 1.69 -24.54
N LYS A 95 -30.54 1.39 -25.83
CA LYS A 95 -29.30 0.91 -26.47
C LYS A 95 -28.18 1.92 -26.20
N ILE A 96 -27.37 1.66 -25.19
CA ILE A 96 -26.00 2.14 -25.13
C ILE A 96 -25.16 0.87 -25.16
N VAL A 97 -24.55 0.59 -26.30
CA VAL A 97 -23.54 -0.46 -26.43
C VAL A 97 -22.37 -0.06 -25.52
N PRO A 98 -22.04 -0.80 -24.45
CA PRO A 98 -20.85 -0.49 -23.66
C PRO A 98 -19.66 -1.15 -24.36
N SER A 99 -19.16 -0.51 -25.44
CA SER A 99 -17.85 -0.87 -26.00
C SER A 99 -16.77 0.00 -25.36
N ASN A 100 -16.60 -0.13 -24.06
CA ASN A 100 -15.39 0.29 -23.36
C ASN A 100 -15.07 -0.77 -22.30
N ARG A 101 -14.79 -2.00 -22.75
CA ARG A 101 -14.07 -2.96 -21.90
C ARG A 101 -12.67 -2.41 -21.70
N VAL A 102 -12.49 -1.55 -20.70
CA VAL A 102 -11.15 -1.33 -20.14
C VAL A 102 -10.66 -2.71 -19.76
N SER A 103 -9.56 -3.15 -20.38
CA SER A 103 -9.07 -4.50 -20.13
C SER A 103 -8.77 -4.66 -18.64
N LEU A 104 -9.12 -5.81 -18.09
CA LEU A 104 -8.73 -6.20 -16.73
C LEU A 104 -7.22 -5.98 -16.50
N ASN A 105 -6.41 -6.15 -17.54
CA ASN A 105 -4.97 -5.85 -17.52
C ASN A 105 -4.65 -4.36 -17.30
N LYS A 106 -5.42 -3.42 -17.86
CA LYS A 106 -5.23 -1.97 -17.62
C LYS A 106 -5.64 -1.58 -16.20
N ILE A 107 -6.76 -2.12 -15.68
CA ILE A 107 -7.22 -1.86 -14.31
C ILE A 107 -6.25 -2.47 -13.30
N SER A 108 -5.86 -3.74 -13.51
CA SER A 108 -4.87 -4.43 -12.68
C SER A 108 -3.53 -3.70 -12.69
N SER A 109 -3.04 -3.28 -13.87
CA SER A 109 -1.81 -2.48 -13.98
C SER A 109 -1.93 -1.14 -13.26
N PHE A 110 -3.06 -0.44 -13.37
CA PHE A 110 -3.31 0.81 -12.65
C PHE A 110 -3.29 0.60 -11.12
N MET A 111 -4.01 -0.41 -10.62
CA MET A 111 -4.09 -0.73 -9.20
C MET A 111 -2.73 -1.19 -8.64
N ILE A 112 -1.97 -1.97 -9.40
CA ILE A 112 -0.61 -2.41 -9.04
C ILE A 112 0.33 -1.22 -8.98
N ASN A 113 0.31 -0.35 -10.00
CA ASN A 113 1.20 0.80 -10.05
C ASN A 113 0.86 1.83 -8.96
N TRP A 114 -0.41 1.97 -8.61
CA TRP A 114 -0.87 2.83 -7.52
C TRP A 114 -0.43 2.30 -6.14
N SER A 115 -0.66 1.01 -5.86
CA SER A 115 -0.25 0.40 -4.58
C SER A 115 1.28 0.30 -4.41
N ASN A 116 2.04 0.03 -5.48
CA ASN A 116 3.51 0.06 -5.43
C ASN A 116 4.02 1.44 -5.07
N LYS A 117 3.41 2.50 -5.60
CA LYS A 117 3.80 3.87 -5.27
C LYS A 117 3.64 4.15 -3.78
N PHE A 118 2.67 3.60 -3.05
CA PHE A 118 2.55 3.88 -1.61
C PHE A 118 3.69 3.34 -0.78
N VAL A 119 3.96 2.04 -0.91
CA VAL A 119 4.99 1.37 -0.12
C VAL A 119 6.37 1.90 -0.53
N VAL A 120 6.62 2.04 -1.83
CA VAL A 120 7.88 2.58 -2.35
C VAL A 120 8.04 4.04 -2.01
N ILE A 121 7.01 4.90 -2.09
CA ILE A 121 7.12 6.30 -1.67
C ILE A 121 7.43 6.35 -0.18
N ALA A 122 6.70 5.63 0.68
CA ALA A 122 6.95 5.61 2.12
C ALA A 122 8.40 5.18 2.45
N LEU A 123 8.90 4.10 1.84
CA LEU A 123 10.27 3.63 2.03
C LEU A 123 11.32 4.57 1.42
N LEU A 124 11.03 5.20 0.28
CA LEU A 124 11.92 6.16 -0.38
C LEU A 124 11.98 7.51 0.34
N THR A 125 10.89 8.04 0.91
CA THR A 125 10.96 9.24 1.76
C THR A 125 11.84 8.97 2.97
N ILE A 126 11.66 7.82 3.62
CA ILE A 126 12.50 7.42 4.77
C ILE A 126 13.97 7.26 4.33
N SER A 127 14.23 6.68 3.15
CA SER A 127 15.59 6.45 2.63
C SER A 127 16.29 7.71 2.12
N ALA A 128 15.60 8.60 1.40
CA ALA A 128 16.17 9.83 0.83
C ALA A 128 16.57 10.82 1.94
N ILE A 129 15.79 10.87 3.02
CA ILE A 129 16.09 11.72 4.18
C ILE A 129 17.29 11.15 4.96
N ALA A 130 17.35 9.83 5.12
CA ALA A 130 18.49 9.16 5.73
C ALA A 130 19.81 9.34 4.94
N LEU A 131 19.75 9.25 3.61
CA LEU A 131 20.90 9.44 2.70
C LEU A 131 21.36 10.90 2.62
N SER A 132 20.43 11.86 2.62
CA SER A 132 20.77 13.28 2.58
C SER A 132 21.56 13.77 3.79
N LYS A 133 21.62 13.00 4.89
CA LYS A 133 22.38 13.34 6.10
C LYS A 133 23.71 12.62 6.25
N GLN A 134 23.90 11.45 5.64
CA GLN A 134 25.22 10.83 5.53
C GLN A 134 26.19 11.64 4.67
N ALA A 135 25.67 12.52 3.80
CA ALA A 135 26.48 13.44 3.00
C ALA A 135 27.01 14.67 3.78
N TRP A 136 26.53 14.90 5.01
CA TRP A 136 26.90 16.07 5.85
C TRP A 136 27.51 15.67 7.21
N ALA A 137 27.81 14.39 7.41
CA ALA A 137 28.48 13.84 8.59
C ALA A 137 29.93 13.48 8.29
#